data_AF-A0AAI8MCH3-F1
#
_entry.id   AF-A0AAI8MCH3-F1
#
_cell.length_a   1.000
_cell.length_b   1.000
_cell.length_c   1.000
_cell.angle_alpha   90.00
_cell.angle_beta   90.00
_cell.angle_gamma   90.00
#
_symmetry.space_group_name_H-M   'P 1'
#
loop_
_entity.id
_entity.type
_entity.pdbx_description
1 polymer ?
#
loop_
_entity_poly.entity_id
_entity_poly.type
_entity_poly.pdbx_seq_one_letter_code
_entity_poly.pdbx_strand_id
1 'polypeptide(L)'
;MSDIPFSSRQVANMLAVRAVRHATDFLQGKEGPTLLGMHVEQLQLDLLIADPKANGLLNPVRLLNVAMASTALVAAAQGGEIETAARLDRWMHVIGSLVELVQHERARFSREHGAAA
;
A
#
# COMPACT_ATOMS: atom_id res chain seq x y z
N MET A 1 3.19 4.80 27.37
CA MET A 1 3.49 4.63 25.93
C MET A 1 4.07 5.96 25.46
N SER A 2 5.21 5.97 24.78
CA SER A 2 5.77 7.22 24.27
C SER A 2 5.00 7.65 23.02
N ASP A 3 4.41 8.84 23.07
CA ASP A 3 3.58 9.37 21.98
C ASP A 3 4.36 9.43 20.65
N ILE A 4 3.66 9.13 19.56
CA ILE A 4 4.20 9.18 18.20
C ILE A 4 4.37 10.66 17.81
N PRO A 5 5.56 11.09 17.34
CA PRO A 5 5.77 12.47 16.90
C PRO A 5 4.74 12.90 15.85
N PHE A 6 4.33 14.18 15.87
CA PHE A 6 3.37 14.72 14.91
C PHE A 6 3.83 14.54 13.45
N SER A 7 5.10 14.82 13.15
CA SER A 7 5.69 14.60 11.84
C SER A 7 5.59 13.13 11.40
N SER A 8 5.90 12.19 12.30
CA SER A 8 5.77 10.75 12.05
C SER A 8 4.33 10.34 11.74
N ARG A 9 3.34 10.92 12.46
CA ARG A 9 1.91 10.70 12.18
C ARG A 9 1.49 11.23 10.81
N GLN A 10 1.99 12.40 10.42
CA GLN A 10 1.71 12.99 9.11
C GLN A 10 2.31 12.17 7.98
N VAL A 11 3.59 11.78 8.11
CA VAL A 11 4.28 10.93 7.12
C VAL A 11 3.54 9.60 6.97
N ALA A 12 3.18 8.93 8.06
CA ALA A 12 2.47 7.66 7.98
C ALA A 12 1.10 7.78 7.26
N ASN A 13 0.36 8.85 7.54
CA ASN A 13 -0.89 9.15 6.84
C ASN A 13 -0.67 9.42 5.34
N MET A 14 0.34 10.22 5.00
CA MET A 14 0.68 10.52 3.61
C MET A 14 1.01 9.23 2.85
N LEU A 15 1.83 8.34 3.42
CA LEU A 15 2.21 7.08 2.79
C LEU A 15 1.00 6.14 2.62
N ALA A 16 0.11 6.05 3.62
CA ALA A 16 -1.12 5.28 3.51
C ALA A 16 -2.03 5.78 2.38
N VAL A 17 -2.24 7.11 2.31
CA VAL A 17 -3.05 7.73 1.24
C VAL A 17 -2.42 7.49 -0.13
N ARG A 18 -1.11 7.65 -0.25
CA ARG A 18 -0.37 7.44 -1.49
C ARG A 18 -0.48 5.98 -1.97
N ALA A 19 -0.27 5.03 -1.07
CA ALA A 19 -0.38 3.60 -1.38
C ALA A 19 -1.79 3.22 -1.86
N VAL A 20 -2.83 3.68 -1.15
CA VAL A 20 -4.23 3.45 -1.54
C VAL A 20 -4.52 4.06 -2.92
N ARG A 21 -4.02 5.26 -3.20
CA ARG A 21 -4.20 5.90 -4.49
C ARG A 21 -3.57 5.07 -5.63
N HIS A 22 -2.30 4.69 -5.51
CA HIS A 22 -1.62 3.89 -6.55
C HIS A 22 -2.34 2.55 -6.80
N ALA A 23 -2.73 1.86 -5.72
CA ALA A 23 -3.51 0.64 -5.82
C ALA A 23 -4.85 0.86 -6.53
N THR A 24 -5.58 1.92 -6.17
CA THR A 24 -6.90 2.23 -6.74
C THR A 24 -6.81 2.64 -8.20
N ASP A 25 -5.83 3.49 -8.55
CA ASP A 25 -5.63 3.93 -9.93
C ASP A 25 -5.25 2.74 -10.85
N PHE A 26 -4.46 1.79 -10.35
CA PHE A 26 -4.20 0.51 -11.05
C PHE A 26 -5.47 -0.35 -11.19
N LEU A 27 -6.21 -0.60 -10.10
CA LEU A 27 -7.43 -1.43 -10.14
C LEU A 27 -8.51 -0.85 -11.07
N GLN A 28 -8.54 0.48 -11.23
CA GLN A 28 -9.43 1.18 -12.15
C GLN A 28 -8.92 1.21 -13.60
N GLY A 29 -7.74 0.65 -13.88
CA GLY A 29 -7.13 0.63 -15.21
C GLY A 29 -6.58 1.98 -15.68
N LYS A 30 -6.44 2.97 -14.78
CA LYS A 30 -5.84 4.27 -15.13
C LYS A 30 -4.32 4.17 -15.28
N GLU A 31 -3.70 3.27 -14.51
CA GLU A 31 -2.27 3.00 -14.55
C GLU A 31 -2.02 1.53 -14.89
N GLY A 32 -1.04 1.29 -15.77
CA GLY A 32 -0.62 -0.07 -16.14
C GLY A 32 0.37 -0.69 -15.14
N PRO A 33 0.66 -1.99 -15.26
CA PRO A 33 1.53 -2.72 -14.35
C PRO A 33 2.96 -2.16 -14.24
N THR A 34 3.50 -1.60 -15.32
CA THR A 34 4.83 -0.96 -15.32
C THR A 34 4.86 0.24 -14.35
N LEU A 35 3.84 1.09 -14.42
CA LEU A 35 3.76 2.28 -13.57
C LEU A 35 3.47 1.90 -12.12
N LEU A 36 2.65 0.86 -11.90
CA LEU A 36 2.47 0.26 -10.57
C LEU A 36 3.80 -0.19 -9.96
N GLY A 37 4.66 -0.85 -10.73
CA GLY A 37 6.00 -1.26 -10.30
C GLY A 37 6.89 -0.09 -9.88
N MET A 38 6.88 1.00 -10.66
CA MET A 38 7.64 2.21 -10.31
C MET A 38 7.14 2.85 -9.00
N HIS A 39 5.82 2.93 -8.80
CA HIS A 39 5.24 3.45 -7.56
C HIS A 39 5.60 2.59 -6.35
N VAL A 40 5.63 1.28 -6.52
CA VAL A 40 6.03 0.31 -5.48
C VAL A 40 7.47 0.52 -5.03
N GLU A 41 8.40 0.71 -5.98
CA GLU A 41 9.81 0.94 -5.69
C GLU A 41 10.00 2.22 -4.87
N GLN A 42 9.35 3.31 -5.28
CA GLN A 42 9.41 4.58 -4.56
C GLN A 42 8.79 4.46 -3.16
N LEU A 43 7.60 3.83 -3.05
CA LEU A 43 6.91 3.64 -1.78
C LEU A 43 7.73 2.75 -0.82
N GLN A 44 8.43 1.74 -1.34
CA GLN A 44 9.29 0.86 -0.55
C GLN A 44 10.42 1.65 0.13
N LEU A 45 11.06 2.58 -0.60
CA LEU A 45 12.11 3.44 -0.04
C LEU A 45 11.56 4.36 1.06
N ASP A 46 10.40 4.96 0.82
CA ASP A 46 9.74 5.82 1.81
C ASP A 46 9.37 5.04 3.09
N LEU A 47 8.96 3.78 2.95
CA LEU A 47 8.58 2.90 4.08
C LEU A 47 9.77 2.40 4.90
N LEU A 48 10.97 2.37 4.32
CA LEU A 48 12.22 1.98 5.01
C LEU A 48 12.71 3.07 5.96
N ILE A 49 12.49 4.34 5.62
CA ILE A 49 12.93 5.49 6.42
C ILE A 49 11.86 5.97 7.43
N ALA A 50 10.66 5.39 7.38
CA ALA A 50 9.55 5.82 8.21
C ALA A 50 9.72 5.40 9.68
N ASP A 51 9.18 6.22 10.59
CA ASP A 51 9.26 5.99 12.04
C ASP A 51 8.61 4.65 12.44
N PRO A 52 9.37 3.72 13.07
CA PRO A 52 8.84 2.43 13.53
C PRO A 52 7.67 2.55 14.51
N LYS A 53 7.54 3.66 15.23
CA LYS A 53 6.41 3.89 16.14
C LYS A 53 5.06 3.96 15.40
N ALA A 54 5.07 4.30 14.12
CA ALA A 54 3.87 4.34 13.28
C ALA A 54 3.53 2.99 12.63
N ASN A 55 4.18 1.88 13.03
CA ASN A 55 3.99 0.56 12.43
C ASN A 55 2.55 0.02 12.51
N GLY A 56 1.74 0.49 13.46
CA GLY A 56 0.31 0.15 13.51
C GLY A 56 -0.40 0.47 12.18
N LEU A 57 -0.10 1.63 11.58
CA LEU A 57 -0.61 2.00 10.26
C LEU A 57 0.29 1.49 9.11
N LEU A 58 1.61 1.53 9.29
CA LEU A 58 2.54 1.27 8.18
C LEU A 58 2.66 -0.21 7.81
N ASN A 59 2.35 -1.15 8.70
CA ASN A 59 2.38 -2.58 8.37
C ASN A 59 1.34 -2.97 7.31
N PRO A 60 0.06 -2.58 7.42
CA PRO A 60 -0.90 -2.70 6.33
C PRO A 60 -0.41 -2.09 5.01
N VAL A 61 0.24 -0.91 5.06
CA VAL A 61 0.79 -0.26 3.87
C VAL A 61 1.90 -1.09 3.22
N ARG A 62 2.78 -1.71 4.04
CA ARG A 62 3.82 -2.63 3.55
C ARG A 62 3.22 -3.87 2.89
N LEU A 63 2.16 -4.45 3.47
CA LEU A 63 1.46 -5.58 2.85
C LEU A 63 0.84 -5.19 1.51
N LEU A 64 0.21 -4.02 1.43
CA LEU A 64 -0.30 -3.48 0.16
C LEU A 64 0.82 -3.30 -0.86
N ASN A 65 1.97 -2.75 -0.44
CA ASN A 65 3.13 -2.58 -1.32
C ASN A 65 3.63 -3.92 -1.89
N VAL A 66 3.71 -4.96 -1.06
CA VAL A 66 4.10 -6.32 -1.49
C VAL A 66 3.10 -6.91 -2.48
N ALA A 67 1.80 -6.71 -2.26
CA ALA A 67 0.78 -7.18 -3.19
C ALA A 67 0.86 -6.46 -4.55
N MET A 68 1.07 -5.14 -4.55
CA MET A 68 1.30 -4.35 -5.76
C MET A 68 2.58 -4.79 -6.49
N ALA A 69 3.68 -5.03 -5.76
CA ALA A 69 4.94 -5.54 -6.33
C ALA A 69 4.73 -6.90 -7.02
N SER A 70 4.04 -7.81 -6.32
CA SER A 70 3.74 -9.15 -6.83
C SER A 70 2.86 -9.08 -8.08
N THR A 71 1.92 -8.15 -8.10
CA THR A 71 1.04 -7.90 -9.25
C THR A 71 1.82 -7.41 -10.46
N ALA A 72 2.69 -6.41 -10.28
CA ALA A 72 3.54 -5.90 -11.34
C ALA A 72 4.47 -6.99 -11.91
N LEU A 73 5.07 -7.80 -11.04
CA LEU A 73 5.93 -8.93 -11.43
C LEU A 73 5.15 -9.98 -12.23
N VAL A 74 3.96 -10.36 -11.76
CA VAL A 74 3.12 -11.36 -12.46
C VAL A 74 2.68 -10.84 -13.82
N ALA A 75 2.33 -9.56 -13.93
CA ALA A 75 1.94 -8.95 -15.19
C ALA A 75 3.09 -8.84 -16.20
N ALA A 76 4.34 -8.78 -15.73
CA ALA A 76 5.53 -8.79 -16.57
C ALA A 76 6.00 -10.21 -16.99
N ALA A 77 5.46 -11.26 -16.37
CA ALA A 77 5.92 -12.62 -16.60
C ALA A 77 5.41 -13.20 -17.94
N GLN A 78 6.30 -13.82 -18.71
CA GLN A 78 6.00 -14.52 -19.97
C GLN A 78 5.47 -15.96 -19.74
N GLY A 79 4.54 -16.14 -18.80
CA GLY A 79 3.88 -17.44 -18.55
C GLY A 79 2.72 -17.69 -19.51
N GLY A 80 2.17 -18.92 -19.53
CA GLY A 80 0.97 -19.24 -20.28
C GLY A 80 -0.18 -18.28 -19.93
N GLU A 81 -0.83 -17.71 -20.94
CA GLU A 81 -1.75 -16.55 -20.79
C GLU A 81 -2.85 -16.80 -19.76
N ILE A 82 -3.43 -18.01 -19.73
CA ILE A 82 -4.55 -18.36 -18.83
C ILE A 82 -4.11 -18.42 -17.35
N GLU A 83 -2.95 -19.03 -17.06
CA GLU A 83 -2.46 -19.15 -15.69
C GLU A 83 -2.01 -17.78 -15.15
N THR A 84 -1.35 -16.99 -16.00
CA THR A 84 -0.94 -15.62 -15.69
C THR A 84 -2.14 -14.73 -15.40
N ALA A 85 -3.21 -14.84 -16.21
CA ALA A 85 -4.44 -14.08 -16.00
C ALA A 85 -5.14 -14.44 -14.68
N ALA A 86 -5.29 -15.74 -14.38
CA ALA A 86 -5.92 -16.18 -13.13
C ALA A 86 -5.10 -15.76 -11.90
N ARG A 87 -3.77 -15.76 -12.01
CA ARG A 87 -2.88 -15.30 -10.93
C ARG A 87 -2.95 -13.79 -10.75
N LEU A 88 -3.02 -13.03 -11.84
CA LEU A 88 -3.20 -11.59 -11.82
C LEU A 88 -4.51 -11.21 -11.13
N ASP A 89 -5.61 -11.87 -11.51
CA ASP A 89 -6.94 -11.64 -10.93
C ASP A 89 -6.95 -11.87 -9.41
N ARG A 90 -6.34 -12.96 -8.93
CA ARG A 90 -6.19 -13.22 -7.48
C ARG A 90 -5.45 -12.09 -6.78
N TRP A 91 -4.37 -11.59 -7.37
CA TRP A 91 -3.61 -10.48 -6.78
C TRP A 91 -4.40 -9.16 -6.78
N MET A 92 -5.19 -8.88 -7.81
CA MET A 92 -6.08 -7.72 -7.84
C MET A 92 -7.10 -7.76 -6.70
N HIS A 93 -7.68 -8.94 -6.40
CA HIS A 93 -8.57 -9.12 -5.24
C HIS A 93 -7.85 -8.88 -3.90
N VAL A 94 -6.59 -9.34 -3.78
CA VAL A 94 -5.76 -9.09 -2.59
C VAL A 94 -5.46 -7.60 -2.42
N ILE A 95 -5.10 -6.89 -3.51
CA ILE A 95 -4.91 -5.43 -3.49
C ILE A 95 -6.19 -4.75 -3.00
N GLY A 96 -7.35 -5.10 -3.56
CA GLY A 96 -8.64 -4.52 -3.14
C GLY A 96 -8.90 -4.71 -1.64
N SER A 97 -8.66 -5.92 -1.12
CA SER A 97 -8.83 -6.23 0.30
C SER A 97 -7.86 -5.43 1.20
N LEU A 98 -6.61 -5.26 0.75
CA LEU A 98 -5.59 -4.51 1.48
C LEU A 98 -5.82 -2.99 1.42
N VAL A 99 -6.42 -2.48 0.35
CA VAL A 99 -6.88 -1.08 0.28
C VAL A 99 -7.88 -0.80 1.39
N GLU A 100 -8.89 -1.65 1.57
CA GLU A 100 -9.87 -1.51 2.65
C GLU A 100 -9.22 -1.60 4.04
N LEU A 101 -8.29 -2.55 4.23
CA LEU A 101 -7.54 -2.67 5.48
C LEU A 101 -6.73 -1.40 5.80
N VAL A 102 -6.01 -0.85 4.82
CA VAL A 102 -5.23 0.38 5.02
C VAL A 102 -6.14 1.55 5.37
N GLN A 103 -7.30 1.69 4.71
CA GLN A 103 -8.27 2.73 5.04
C GLN A 103 -8.83 2.57 6.46
N HIS A 104 -9.15 1.33 6.86
CA HIS A 104 -9.62 1.01 8.20
C HIS A 104 -8.57 1.36 9.27
N GLU A 105 -7.34 0.88 9.11
CA GLU A 105 -6.25 1.13 10.05
C GLU A 105 -5.85 2.60 10.07
N ARG A 106 -5.97 3.32 8.95
CA ARG A 106 -5.79 4.78 8.93
C ARG A 106 -6.83 5.48 9.79
N ALA A 107 -8.10 5.15 9.62
CA ALA A 107 -9.17 5.74 10.43
C ALA A 107 -8.98 5.44 11.93
N ARG A 108 -8.55 4.21 12.25
CA ARG A 108 -8.19 3.81 13.62
C ARG A 108 -7.00 4.60 14.15
N PHE A 109 -5.91 4.68 13.40
CA PHE A 109 -4.70 5.40 13.75
C PHE A 109 -4.97 6.88 14.03
N SER A 110 -5.84 7.52 13.22
CA SER A 110 -6.30 8.89 13.44
C SER A 110 -7.12 9.06 14.72
N ARG A 111 -7.91 8.07 15.15
CA ARG A 111 -8.64 8.15 16.42
C ARG A 111 -7.71 8.01 17.63
N GLU A 112 -6.81 7.04 17.57
CA GLU A 112 -5.87 6.74 18.65
C GLU A 112 -4.83 7.85 18.84
N HIS A 113 -4.44 8.52 17.75
CA HIS A 113 -3.35 9.48 17.76
C HIS A 113 -3.73 10.86 17.22
N GLY A 114 -5.00 11.16 16.95
CA GLY A 114 -5.45 12.48 16.45
C GLY A 114 -6.12 13.36 17.50
N ALA A 115 -6.52 12.81 18.65
CA ALA A 115 -7.26 13.53 19.70
C ALA A 115 -6.37 14.31 20.69
N ALA A 116 -5.06 14.37 20.48
CA ALA A 116 -4.14 15.18 21.27
C ALA A 116 -3.62 16.34 20.40
N ALA A 117 -4.39 17.41 20.36
CA ALA A 117 -4.03 18.74 19.87
C ALA A 117 -4.55 19.77 20.87
#